data_AF-A0A1Y4TH69-F1
#
_entry.id   AF-A0A1Y4TH69-F1
#
_cell.length_a   1.000
_cell.length_b   1.000
_cell.length_c   1.000
_cell.angle_alpha   90.00
_cell.angle_beta   90.00
_cell.angle_gamma   90.00
#
_symmetry.space_group_name_H-M   'P 1'
#
loop_
_entity.id
_entity.type
_entity.pdbx_description
1 polymer ?
#
loop_
_entity_poly.entity_id
_entity_poly.type
_entity_poly.pdbx_seq_one_letter_code
_entity_poly.pdbx_strand_id
1 'polypeptide(L)'
;MRVSPAEKQRIQTAAGRCGLTLSEYLRQRALGHEPRFHPPQAFFSYLTWMDNLTDQLARLDPPLAEEYRRCREGLLDSLLRKEDASGDH
;
A
#
# COMPACT_ATOMS: atom_id res chain seq x y z
N MET A 1 -21.90 10.27 -20.37
CA MET A 1 -20.53 10.74 -20.63
C MET A 1 -19.73 9.64 -21.31
N ARG A 2 -18.99 9.94 -22.38
CA ARG A 2 -18.20 8.94 -23.12
C ARG A 2 -16.75 9.04 -22.63
N VAL A 3 -16.35 8.12 -21.76
CA VAL A 3 -15.01 8.08 -21.17
C VAL A 3 -14.00 7.70 -22.25
N SER A 4 -12.95 8.51 -22.44
CA SER A 4 -11.89 8.19 -23.40
C SER A 4 -11.15 6.90 -22.98
N PRO A 5 -10.51 6.17 -23.91
CA PRO A 5 -9.69 5.01 -23.56
C PRO A 5 -8.60 5.35 -22.53
N ALA A 6 -7.98 6.53 -22.65
CA ALA A 6 -6.98 7.02 -21.72
C ALA A 6 -7.55 7.22 -20.31
N GLU A 7 -8.75 7.78 -20.22
CA GLU A 7 -9.40 8.02 -18.92
C GLU A 7 -9.91 6.74 -18.28
N LYS A 8 -10.39 5.77 -19.08
CA LYS A 8 -10.68 4.42 -18.57
C LYS A 8 -9.43 3.77 -17.97
N GLN A 9 -8.28 3.91 -18.63
CA GLN A 9 -7.02 3.36 -18.13
C GLN A 9 -6.61 4.03 -16.81
N ARG A 10 -6.69 5.35 -16.73
CA ARG A 10 -6.40 6.11 -15.49
C ARG A 10 -7.28 5.65 -14.32
N ILE A 11 -8.58 5.47 -14.56
CA ILE A 11 -9.52 5.01 -13.53
C ILE A 11 -9.22 3.57 -13.10
N GLN A 12 -8.89 2.66 -14.02
CA GLN A 12 -8.50 1.29 -13.68
C GLN A 12 -7.23 1.24 -12.85
N THR A 13 -6.20 2.02 -13.23
CA THR A 13 -4.97 2.13 -12.45
C THR A 13 -5.22 2.71 -11.05
N ALA A 14 -6.07 3.73 -10.93
CA ALA A 14 -6.46 4.30 -9.64
C ALA A 14 -7.19 3.29 -8.75
N ALA A 15 -8.16 2.55 -9.31
CA ALA A 15 -8.86 1.49 -8.58
C ALA A 15 -7.89 0.41 -8.07
N GLY A 16 -6.98 -0.05 -8.93
CA GLY A 16 -5.95 -1.02 -8.58
C GLY A 16 -5.02 -0.54 -7.47
N ARG A 17 -4.59 0.73 -7.50
CA ARG A 17 -3.78 1.34 -6.43
C ARG A 17 -4.49 1.39 -5.08
N CYS A 18 -5.81 1.52 -5.07
CA CYS A 18 -6.60 1.49 -3.84
C CYS A 18 -6.92 0.06 -3.36
N GLY A 19 -6.53 -0.98 -4.13
CA GLY A 19 -6.94 -2.36 -3.85
C GLY A 19 -8.43 -2.61 -4.08
N LEU A 20 -9.08 -1.82 -4.94
CA LEU A 20 -10.51 -1.87 -5.22
C LEU A 20 -10.78 -2.40 -6.62
N THR A 21 -11.91 -3.06 -6.81
CA THR A 21 -12.46 -3.27 -8.15
C THR A 21 -12.91 -1.94 -8.75
N LEU A 22 -12.99 -1.88 -10.08
CA LEU A 22 -13.48 -0.68 -10.79
C LEU A 22 -14.85 -0.22 -10.29
N SER A 23 -15.76 -1.17 -10.05
CA SER A 23 -17.12 -0.90 -9.55
C SER A 23 -17.13 -0.31 -8.15
N GLU A 24 -16.28 -0.81 -7.24
CA GLU A 24 -16.16 -0.28 -5.88
C GLU A 24 -15.55 1.13 -5.87
N TYR A 25 -14.49 1.33 -6.66
CA TYR A 25 -13.85 2.64 -6.81
C TYR A 25 -14.84 3.70 -7.30
N LEU A 26 -15.62 3.39 -8.34
CA LEU A 26 -16.64 4.30 -8.88
C LEU A 26 -17.77 4.56 -7.88
N ARG A 27 -18.21 3.54 -7.13
CA ARG A 27 -19.23 3.69 -6.08
C ARG A 27 -18.76 4.65 -5.00
N GLN A 28 -17.53 4.50 -4.52
CA GLN A 28 -16.96 5.40 -3.51
C GLN A 28 -16.83 6.84 -4.03
N ARG A 29 -16.34 7.02 -5.27
CA ARG A 29 -16.25 8.33 -5.93
C ARG A 29 -17.62 9.00 -6.09
N ALA A 30 -18.65 8.24 -6.46
CA ALA A 30 -20.02 8.75 -6.59
C ALA A 30 -20.62 9.20 -5.26
N LEU A 31 -20.19 8.58 -4.14
CA LEU A 31 -20.57 8.97 -2.78
C LEU A 31 -19.74 10.15 -2.24
N GLY A 32 -18.81 10.70 -3.02
CA GLY A 32 -17.93 11.81 -2.62
C GLY A 32 -16.74 11.40 -1.75
N HIS A 33 -16.48 10.10 -1.61
CA HIS A 33 -15.28 9.62 -0.94
C HIS A 33 -14.05 9.76 -1.84
N GLU A 34 -12.88 9.94 -1.22
CA GLU A 34 -11.58 9.87 -1.88
C GLU A 34 -10.98 8.47 -1.61
N PRO A 35 -11.04 7.53 -2.56
CA PRO A 35 -10.51 6.18 -2.35
C PRO A 35 -9.01 6.23 -2.10
N ARG A 36 -8.55 5.53 -1.07
CA ARG A 36 -7.14 5.39 -0.72
C ARG A 36 -6.83 3.92 -0.45
N PHE A 37 -5.56 3.55 -0.59
CA PHE A 37 -5.13 2.23 -0.16
C PHE A 37 -5.24 2.14 1.36
N HIS A 38 -5.90 1.08 1.83
CA HIS A 38 -5.98 0.74 3.24
C HIS A 38 -5.43 -0.68 3.40
N PRO A 39 -4.25 -0.85 4.01
CA PRO A 39 -3.71 -2.17 4.29
C PRO A 39 -4.72 -3.01 5.10
N PRO A 40 -4.92 -4.29 4.76
CA PRO A 40 -5.77 -5.19 5.55
C PRO A 40 -5.27 -5.32 6.99
N GLN A 41 -6.14 -5.60 7.96
CA GLN A 41 -5.72 -5.76 9.36
C GLN A 41 -4.62 -6.83 9.54
N ALA A 42 -4.69 -7.92 8.76
CA ALA A 42 -3.69 -8.99 8.78
C ALA A 42 -2.27 -8.47 8.51
N PHE A 43 -2.12 -7.42 7.70
CA PHE A 43 -0.83 -6.78 7.44
C PHE A 43 -0.14 -6.33 8.73
N PHE A 44 -0.87 -5.66 9.63
CA PHE A 44 -0.33 -5.22 10.92
C PHE A 44 0.06 -6.39 11.82
N SER A 45 -0.72 -7.47 11.80
CA SER A 45 -0.37 -8.70 12.54
C SER A 45 0.95 -9.31 12.03
N TYR A 46 1.18 -9.32 10.72
CA TYR A 46 2.45 -9.78 10.14
C TYR A 46 3.63 -8.87 10.50
N LEU A 47 3.43 -7.55 10.52
CA LEU A 47 4.48 -6.62 10.95
C LEU A 47 4.91 -6.88 12.40
N THR A 48 3.95 -7.07 13.30
CA THR A 48 4.22 -7.43 14.70
C THR A 48 4.96 -8.76 14.81
N TRP A 49 4.58 -9.74 13.97
CA TRP A 49 5.28 -11.02 13.92
C TRP A 49 6.73 -10.88 13.44
N MET A 50 6.97 -10.05 12.42
CA MET A 50 8.32 -9.73 11.94
C MET A 50 9.16 -9.06 13.03
N ASP A 51 8.59 -8.12 13.79
CA ASP A 51 9.29 -7.47 14.91
C ASP A 51 9.72 -8.49 15.97
N ASN A 52 8.80 -9.39 16.37
CA ASN A 52 9.11 -10.45 17.31
C ASN A 52 10.20 -11.41 16.76
N LEU A 53 10.19 -11.72 15.47
CA LEU A 53 11.27 -12.49 14.86
C LEU A 53 12.61 -11.75 14.88
N THR A 54 12.61 -10.45 14.56
CA THR A 54 13.80 -9.60 14.63
C THR A 54 14.38 -9.56 16.04
N ASP A 55 13.53 -9.47 17.07
CA ASP A 55 13.96 -9.49 18.47
C ASP A 55 14.57 -10.84 18.89
N GLN A 56 13.98 -11.94 18.43
CA GLN A 56 14.55 -13.28 18.66
C GLN A 56 15.89 -13.44 17.95
N LEU A 57 15.98 -12.98 16.69
CA LEU A 57 17.17 -13.06 15.88
C LEU A 57 18.30 -12.19 16.44
N ALA A 58 17.99 -11.03 17.01
CA ALA A 58 18.98 -10.14 17.62
C ALA A 58 19.74 -10.80 18.79
N ARG A 59 19.18 -11.85 19.40
CA ARG A 59 19.85 -12.62 20.47
C ARG A 59 20.86 -13.63 19.91
N LEU A 60 20.75 -13.99 18.64
CA LEU A 60 21.56 -15.01 17.96
C LEU A 60 22.57 -14.37 16.99
N ASP A 61 22.10 -13.41 16.18
CA ASP A 61 22.86 -12.73 15.14
C ASP A 61 22.36 -11.27 15.00
N PRO A 62 22.94 -10.33 15.77
CA PRO A 62 22.56 -8.92 15.72
C PRO A 62 22.71 -8.26 14.34
N PRO A 63 23.81 -8.50 13.58
CA PRO A 63 23.94 -7.99 12.21
C PRO A 63 22.80 -8.43 11.27
N LEU A 64 22.43 -9.71 11.30
CA LEU A 64 21.34 -10.21 10.46
C LEU A 64 19.97 -9.67 10.89
N ALA A 65 19.75 -9.51 12.20
CA ALA A 65 18.55 -8.87 12.73
C ALA A 65 18.38 -7.43 12.23
N GLU A 66 19.48 -6.68 12.12
CA GLU A 66 19.48 -5.32 11.58
C GLU A 66 19.20 -5.27 10.07
N GLU A 67 19.69 -6.24 9.31
CA GLU A 67 19.32 -6.39 7.90
C GLU A 67 17.81 -6.68 7.74
N TYR A 68 17.27 -7.55 8.60
CA TYR A 68 15.84 -7.87 8.61
C TYR A 68 14.98 -6.65 8.97
N ARG A 69 15.42 -5.86 9.96
CA ARG A 69 14.77 -4.60 10.36
C ARG A 69 14.72 -3.61 9.19
N ARG A 70 15.84 -3.39 8.51
CA ARG A 70 15.89 -2.51 7.32
C ARG A 70 14.99 -3.00 6.18
N CYS A 71 14.91 -4.31 5.96
CA CYS A 71 13.99 -4.87 4.96
C CYS A 71 12.52 -4.57 5.31
N ARG A 72 12.13 -4.74 6.58
CA ARG A 72 10.78 -4.41 7.07
C ARG A 72 10.46 -2.92 6.90
N GLU A 73 11.38 -2.03 7.22
CA GLU A 73 11.23 -0.58 7.03
C GLU A 73 11.07 -0.23 5.54
N GLY A 74 11.87 -0.84 4.66
CA GLY A 74 11.74 -0.65 3.21
C GLY A 74 10.38 -1.13 2.65
N LEU A 75 9.81 -2.20 3.21
CA LEU A 75 8.44 -2.65 2.86
C LEU A 75 7.38 -1.63 3.32
N LEU A 76 7.50 -1.12 4.54
CA LEU A 76 6.60 -0.08 5.06
C LEU A 76 6.68 1.18 4.20
N ASP A 77 7.87 1.65 3.88
CA ASP A 77 8.08 2.81 3.03
C ASP A 77 7.52 2.60 1.62
N SER A 78 7.68 1.41 1.05
CA SER A 78 7.14 1.11 -0.28
C SER A 78 5.61 1.06 -0.30
N LEU A 79 4.99 0.57 0.77
CA LEU A 79 3.53 0.46 0.89
C LEU A 79 2.85 1.76 1.34
N LEU A 80 3.58 2.60 2.09
CA LEU A 80 3.07 3.86 2.64
C LEU A 80 3.54 5.08 1.84
N ARG A 81 4.49 4.94 0.91
CA ARG A 81 4.81 6.00 -0.06
C ARG A 81 3.54 6.34 -0.82
N LYS A 82 3.04 7.54 -0.55
CA LYS A 82 2.29 8.27 -1.56
C LYS A 82 3.28 8.50 -2.69
N GLU A 83 3.08 7.84 -3.83
CA GLU A 83 3.39 8.54 -5.07
C GLU A 83 2.49 9.77 -5.02
N ASP A 84 3.07 10.90 -4.63
CA ASP A 84 2.44 12.19 -4.86
C ASP A 84 1.97 12.12 -6.30
N ALA A 85 0.65 12.09 -6.45
CA ALA A 85 0.05 12.29 -7.74
C ALA A 85 0.53 13.67 -8.13
N SER A 86 1.65 13.71 -8.85
CA SER A 86 2.14 14.87 -9.54
C SER A 86 0.95 15.28 -10.37
N GLY A 87 0.26 16.29 -9.85
CA GLY A 87 -0.72 17.03 -10.59
C GLY A 87 0.01 17.47 -11.83
N ASP A 88 -0.42 16.95 -12.97
CA ASP A 88 -0.26 17.69 -14.19
C ASP A 88 -1.66 17.94 -14.73
N HIS A 89 -1.83 19.23 -15.00
CA HIS A 89 -3.01 20.03 -15.29
C HIS A 89 -4.02 19.37 -16.24
#